data_AF-A0A1I7I3H3-F1
#
_entry.id   AF-A0A1I7I3H3-F1
#
_cell.length_a   1.000
_cell.length_b   1.000
_cell.length_c   1.000
_cell.angle_alpha   90.00
_cell.angle_beta   90.00
_cell.angle_gamma   90.00
#
_symmetry.space_group_name_H-M   'P 1'
#
loop_
_entity.id
_entity.type
_entity.pdbx_description
1 polymer ?
#
loop_
_entity_poly.entity_id
_entity_poly.type
_entity_poly.pdbx_seq_one_letter_code
_entity_poly.pdbx_strand_id
1 'polypeptide(L)'
;MFIVWGTETKRKDYPSVGPVICPSCGSYGRYNIFKTYTVLTFFFFIPTFRWGTQFYAQSTCCGALYALDKEIGKSVAANAAVQILPEHLTLIRSGVRQNAQNTQIVKDIEMKKCGQCGTETSSESLFCPSCGAKF
;
A
#
# COMPACT_ATOMS: atom_id res chain seq x y z
N MET A 1 -2.65 26.49 -33.06
CA MET A 1 -1.82 25.27 -32.98
C MET A 1 -1.76 24.85 -31.52
N PHE A 2 -2.30 23.69 -31.14
CA PHE A 2 -2.35 23.25 -29.75
C PHE A 2 -1.10 22.41 -29.43
N ILE A 3 -0.32 22.83 -28.43
CA ILE A 3 0.79 22.03 -27.90
C ILE A 3 0.17 21.11 -26.84
N VAL A 4 -0.10 19.86 -27.20
CA VAL A 4 -0.61 18.86 -26.26
C VAL A 4 0.59 18.22 -25.56
N TRP A 5 0.86 18.70 -24.36
CA TRP A 5 1.87 18.16 -23.46
C TRP A 5 1.25 17.08 -22.56
N GLY A 6 1.90 15.93 -22.40
CA GLY A 6 1.44 14.87 -21.52
C GLY A 6 2.58 14.27 -20.68
N THR A 7 2.25 13.87 -19.44
CA THR A 7 3.12 13.07 -18.57
C THR A 7 2.49 11.71 -18.33
N GLU A 8 3.25 10.64 -18.58
CA GLU A 8 2.81 9.27 -18.39
C GLU A 8 3.74 8.56 -17.39
N THR A 9 3.17 7.91 -16.37
CA THR A 9 3.95 7.07 -15.44
C THR A 9 4.01 5.64 -15.95
N LYS A 10 5.20 5.15 -16.28
CA LYS A 10 5.42 3.76 -16.71
C LYS A 10 5.96 2.91 -15.57
N ARG A 11 5.52 1.66 -15.51
CA ARG A 11 5.99 0.64 -14.57
C ARG A 11 6.79 -0.43 -15.31
N LYS A 12 7.92 -0.86 -14.75
CA LYS A 12 8.70 -2.00 -15.24
C LYS A 12 9.03 -2.92 -14.07
N ASP A 13 8.58 -4.16 -14.16
CA ASP A 13 8.81 -5.20 -13.16
C ASP A 13 10.13 -5.96 -13.44
N TYR A 14 10.72 -6.50 -12.39
CA TYR A 14 11.99 -7.21 -12.36
C TYR A 14 11.82 -8.58 -11.70
N PRO A 15 12.76 -9.52 -11.90
CA PRO A 15 12.71 -10.82 -11.23
C PRO A 15 12.68 -10.65 -9.70
N SER A 16 11.89 -11.50 -9.05
CA SER A 16 11.76 -11.51 -7.60
C SER A 16 13.07 -11.94 -6.92
N VAL A 17 13.43 -11.30 -5.82
CA VAL A 17 14.65 -11.59 -5.04
C VAL A 17 14.28 -12.23 -3.69
N GLY A 18 14.95 -13.32 -3.32
CA GLY A 18 14.76 -13.97 -2.01
C GLY A 18 15.24 -15.42 -1.99
N PRO A 19 15.24 -16.09 -0.83
CA PRO A 19 14.43 -15.81 0.36
C PRO A 19 14.95 -14.68 1.25
N VAL A 20 14.02 -13.89 1.81
CA VAL A 20 14.30 -12.78 2.76
C VAL A 20 13.27 -12.79 3.89
N ILE A 21 13.67 -12.29 5.06
CA ILE A 21 12.77 -12.14 6.21
C ILE A 21 12.12 -10.76 6.11
N CYS A 22 10.78 -10.71 6.01
CA CYS A 22 10.07 -9.44 5.89
C CYS A 22 10.08 -8.68 7.23
N PRO A 23 10.60 -7.43 7.28
CA PRO A 23 10.65 -6.68 8.54
C PRO A 23 9.24 -6.27 9.03
N SER A 24 8.26 -6.17 8.14
CA SER A 24 6.87 -5.84 8.51
C SER A 24 6.11 -7.00 9.16
N CYS A 25 6.43 -8.27 8.89
CA CYS A 25 5.64 -9.40 9.39
C CYS A 25 6.45 -10.59 9.94
N GLY A 26 7.78 -10.53 9.88
CA GLY A 26 8.71 -11.56 10.38
C GLY A 26 8.71 -12.87 9.58
N SER A 27 7.88 -13.01 8.54
CA SER A 27 7.81 -14.21 7.72
C SER A 27 8.89 -14.25 6.65
N TYR A 28 9.32 -15.45 6.30
CA TYR A 28 10.08 -15.70 5.08
C TYR A 28 9.21 -15.40 3.84
N GLY A 29 9.78 -14.66 2.90
CA GLY A 29 9.11 -14.31 1.66
C GLY A 29 10.12 -13.99 0.56
N ARG A 30 9.61 -13.41 -0.52
CA ARG A 30 10.40 -12.84 -1.61
C ARG A 30 9.97 -11.39 -1.81
N TYR A 31 10.85 -10.58 -2.41
CA TYR A 31 10.53 -9.24 -2.86
C TYR A 31 10.30 -9.23 -4.37
N ASN A 32 9.12 -8.77 -4.79
CA ASN A 32 8.83 -8.40 -6.16
C ASN A 32 9.31 -6.97 -6.38
N ILE A 33 10.27 -6.80 -7.27
CA ILE A 33 10.90 -5.50 -7.51
C ILE A 33 10.29 -4.90 -8.76
N PHE A 34 9.94 -3.63 -8.67
CA PHE A 34 9.47 -2.87 -9.82
C PHE A 34 9.96 -1.43 -9.73
N LYS A 35 10.17 -0.81 -10.88
CA LYS A 35 10.45 0.62 -10.95
C LYS A 35 9.31 1.35 -11.61
N THR A 36 9.07 2.57 -11.17
CA THR A 36 8.21 3.52 -11.88
C THR A 36 9.07 4.69 -12.37
N TYR A 37 8.73 5.22 -13.54
CA TYR A 37 9.37 6.40 -14.09
C TYR A 37 8.36 7.21 -14.90
N THR A 38 8.50 8.53 -14.85
CA THR A 38 7.66 9.45 -15.61
C THR A 38 8.30 9.72 -16.97
N VAL A 39 7.49 9.66 -18.01
CA VAL A 39 7.86 9.98 -19.39
C VAL A 39 7.06 11.19 -19.83
N LEU A 40 7.74 12.13 -20.46
CA LEU A 40 7.14 13.32 -21.03
C LEU A 40 7.02 13.22 -22.53
N THR A 41 5.86 13.60 -23.03
CA THR A 41 5.53 13.57 -24.46
C THR A 41 5.19 14.99 -24.90
N PHE A 42 6.05 15.60 -25.73
CA PHE A 42 5.94 17.03 -26.09
C PHE A 42 5.29 17.29 -27.45
N PHE A 43 5.31 16.31 -28.35
CA PHE A 43 4.85 16.46 -29.75
C PHE A 43 4.01 15.27 -30.21
N PHE A 44 3.13 14.75 -29.35
CA PHE A 44 2.19 13.66 -29.66
C PHE A 44 2.77 12.23 -29.83
N PHE A 45 4.08 12.00 -30.02
CA PHE A 45 4.57 10.60 -30.18
C PHE A 45 6.03 10.30 -29.78
N ILE A 46 6.85 11.30 -29.49
CA ILE A 46 8.27 11.06 -29.17
C ILE A 46 8.47 11.22 -27.66
N PRO A 47 8.66 10.11 -26.90
CA PRO A 47 8.99 10.16 -25.48
C PRO A 47 10.42 10.66 -25.30
N THR A 48 10.61 11.97 -25.15
CA THR A 48 11.95 12.59 -25.19
C THR A 48 12.63 12.60 -23.82
N PHE A 49 11.87 12.70 -22.72
CA PHE A 49 12.46 12.91 -21.41
C PHE A 49 11.91 11.93 -20.37
N ARG A 50 12.82 11.22 -19.68
CA ARG A 50 12.54 10.28 -18.59
C ARG A 50 13.08 10.84 -17.28
N TRP A 51 12.24 11.01 -16.27
CA TRP A 51 12.68 11.43 -14.93
C TRP A 51 11.90 10.74 -13.81
N GLY A 52 12.28 11.05 -12.57
CA GLY A 52 11.56 10.58 -11.39
C GLY A 52 11.59 9.06 -11.24
N THR A 53 12.67 8.40 -11.65
CA THR A 53 12.78 6.95 -11.48
C THR A 53 12.86 6.60 -10.00
N GLN A 54 11.90 5.79 -9.55
CA GLN A 54 11.81 5.27 -8.20
C GLN A 54 11.75 3.75 -8.25
N PHE A 55 12.45 3.10 -7.33
CA PHE A 55 12.46 1.65 -7.20
C PHE A 55 11.65 1.24 -5.98
N TYR A 56 10.87 0.19 -6.14
CA TYR A 56 10.02 -0.35 -5.10
C TYR A 56 10.25 -1.84 -4.96
N ALA A 57 10.18 -2.31 -3.73
CA ALA A 57 10.16 -3.72 -3.39
C ALA A 57 8.84 -4.03 -2.68
N GLN A 58 8.08 -4.97 -3.22
CA GLN A 58 6.85 -5.46 -2.61
C GLN A 58 7.06 -6.88 -2.08
N SER A 59 6.81 -7.10 -0.80
CA SER A 59 6.90 -8.43 -0.20
C SER A 59 5.75 -9.34 -0.66
N THR A 60 6.04 -10.60 -0.97
CA THR A 60 5.03 -11.60 -1.34
C THR A 60 4.25 -12.14 -0.14
N CYS A 61 4.81 -12.06 1.08
CA CYS A 61 4.22 -12.65 2.29
C CYS A 61 3.08 -11.82 2.91
N CYS A 62 3.15 -10.49 2.85
CA CYS A 62 2.13 -9.60 3.43
C CYS A 62 1.78 -8.41 2.52
N GLY A 63 2.39 -8.31 1.34
CA GLY A 63 2.15 -7.19 0.43
C GLY A 63 2.76 -5.86 0.89
N ALA A 64 3.62 -5.86 1.92
CA ALA A 64 4.33 -4.66 2.38
C ALA A 64 5.13 -4.05 1.23
N LEU A 65 5.09 -2.73 1.10
CA LEU A 65 5.71 -1.96 0.03
C LEU A 65 6.80 -1.08 0.61
N TYR A 66 8.00 -1.25 0.08
CA TYR A 66 9.21 -0.55 0.48
C TYR A 66 9.74 0.28 -0.70
N ALA A 67 10.19 1.49 -0.42
CA ALA A 67 11.05 2.25 -1.32
C ALA A 67 12.46 1.67 -1.24
N LEU A 68 13.08 1.47 -2.39
CA LEU A 68 14.45 0.98 -2.52
C LEU A 68 15.37 2.15 -2.87
N ASP A 69 16.57 2.14 -2.30
CA ASP A 69 17.62 3.08 -2.69
C ASP A 69 17.92 2.98 -4.19
N LYS A 70 18.15 4.13 -4.83
CA LYS A 70 18.41 4.20 -6.27
C LYS A 70 19.63 3.40 -6.70
N GLU A 71 20.66 3.31 -5.85
CA GLU A 71 21.88 2.57 -6.13
C GLU A 71 21.62 1.06 -6.20
N ILE A 72 20.88 0.55 -5.22
CA ILE A 72 20.46 -0.86 -5.16
C ILE A 72 19.45 -1.17 -6.27
N GLY A 73 18.52 -0.26 -6.53
CA GLY A 73 17.59 -0.39 -7.64
C GLY A 73 18.31 -0.51 -9.00
N LYS A 74 19.38 0.26 -9.20
CA LYS A 74 20.22 0.19 -10.42
C LYS A 74 20.98 -1.13 -10.50
N SER A 75 21.54 -1.63 -9.41
CA SER A 75 22.29 -2.89 -9.42
C SER A 75 21.37 -4.09 -9.65
N VAL A 76 20.16 -4.08 -9.07
CA VAL A 76 19.10 -5.05 -9.42
C VAL A 76 18.72 -4.94 -10.89
N ALA A 77 18.59 -3.72 -11.43
CA ALA A 77 18.29 -3.53 -12.84
C ALA A 77 19.42 -4.02 -13.78
N ALA A 78 20.65 -4.07 -13.29
CA ALA A 78 21.82 -4.60 -13.99
C ALA A 78 21.97 -6.13 -13.85
N ASN A 79 21.01 -6.82 -13.22
CA ASN A 79 21.09 -8.25 -12.87
C ASN A 79 22.31 -8.60 -12.00
N ALA A 80 22.85 -7.65 -11.24
CA ALA A 80 23.87 -7.97 -10.25
C ALA A 80 23.21 -8.77 -9.10
N ALA A 81 23.92 -9.77 -8.59
CA ALA A 81 23.50 -10.50 -7.40
C ALA A 81 23.60 -9.58 -6.17
N VAL A 82 22.51 -8.89 -5.85
CA VAL A 82 22.48 -7.87 -4.80
C VAL A 82 21.68 -8.41 -3.64
N GLN A 83 22.30 -8.41 -2.46
CA GLN A 83 21.60 -8.72 -1.22
C GLN A 83 20.78 -7.50 -0.82
N ILE A 84 19.47 -7.66 -0.71
CA ILE A 84 18.57 -6.60 -0.28
C ILE A 84 18.54 -6.65 1.25
N LEU A 85 19.28 -5.76 1.89
CA LEU A 85 19.28 -5.63 3.35
C LEU A 85 18.12 -4.73 3.82
N PRO A 86 17.61 -4.94 5.05
CA PRO A 86 16.59 -4.10 5.68
C PRO A 86 16.95 -2.61 5.73
N GLU A 87 18.25 -2.30 5.80
CA GLU A 87 18.77 -0.92 5.95
C GLU A 87 18.51 -0.05 4.71
N HIS A 88 18.37 -0.67 3.54
CA HIS A 88 18.12 0.02 2.27
C HIS A 88 16.64 0.06 1.87
N LEU A 89 15.76 -0.38 2.78
CA LEU A 89 14.34 -0.50 2.57
C LEU A 89 13.62 0.56 3.43
N THR A 90 13.09 1.58 2.78
CA THR A 90 12.23 2.55 3.47
C THR A 90 10.78 2.05 3.40
N LEU A 91 10.18 1.73 4.54
CA LEU A 91 8.78 1.28 4.59
C LEU A 91 7.84 2.41 4.15
N ILE A 92 7.12 2.20 3.05
CA ILE A 92 6.06 3.13 2.59
C ILE A 92 4.70 2.65 3.08
N ARG A 93 4.44 1.35 2.95
CA ARG A 93 3.18 0.73 3.36
C ARG A 93 3.44 -0.59 4.06
N SER A 94 3.03 -0.66 5.32
CA SER A 94 3.01 -1.90 6.09
C SER A 94 2.11 -2.93 5.41
N GLY A 95 2.59 -4.18 5.36
CA GLY A 95 1.84 -5.27 4.78
C GLY A 95 0.81 -5.79 5.76
N VAL A 96 -0.40 -6.05 5.29
CA VAL A 96 -1.43 -6.70 6.09
C VAL A 96 -1.29 -8.19 5.87
N ARG A 97 -1.05 -8.95 6.94
CA ARG A 97 -1.12 -10.42 6.86
C ARG A 97 -2.54 -10.77 6.42
N GLN A 98 -2.69 -11.50 5.31
CA GLN A 98 -4.00 -11.99 4.86
C GLN A 98 -4.65 -12.97 5.86
N ASN A 99 -3.90 -13.38 6.89
CA ASN A 99 -4.39 -14.14 8.04
C ASN A 99 -4.63 -13.29 9.29
N ALA A 100 -4.63 -11.96 9.18
CA ALA A 100 -5.31 -11.08 10.12
C ALA A 100 -6.77 -10.95 9.66
N GLN A 101 -7.46 -12.10 9.54
CA GLN A 101 -8.90 -12.08 9.66
C GLN A 101 -9.20 -11.59 11.06
N ASN A 102 -9.94 -10.49 11.14
CA ASN A 102 -10.54 -9.99 12.37
C ASN A 102 -9.63 -9.21 13.34
N THR A 103 -8.97 -8.15 12.88
CA THR A 103 -9.13 -6.89 13.65
C THR A 103 -10.41 -6.25 13.15
N GLN A 104 -11.54 -6.76 13.65
CA GLN A 104 -12.66 -5.89 13.94
C GLN A 104 -12.05 -4.65 14.55
N ILE A 105 -12.19 -3.52 13.87
CA ILE A 105 -12.36 -2.27 14.59
C ILE A 105 -13.55 -2.57 15.48
N VAL A 106 -13.30 -3.04 16.70
CA VAL A 106 -14.28 -2.97 17.78
C VAL A 106 -14.34 -1.47 18.04
N LYS A 107 -15.08 -0.78 17.18
CA LYS A 107 -15.74 0.45 17.56
C LYS A 107 -16.60 -0.05 18.70
N ASP A 108 -16.22 0.25 19.93
CA ASP A 108 -17.05 -0.05 21.11
C ASP A 108 -18.39 0.62 20.84
N ILE A 109 -19.31 -0.11 20.22
CA ILE A 109 -20.69 0.33 20.03
C ILE A 109 -21.27 0.15 21.43
N GLU A 110 -21.14 1.19 22.25
CA GLU A 110 -21.88 1.30 23.51
C GLU A 110 -23.35 1.08 23.18
N MET A 111 -23.87 -0.11 23.51
CA MET A 111 -25.28 -0.42 23.30
C MET A 111 -26.07 0.32 24.37
N LYS A 112 -26.90 1.29 23.96
CA LYS A 112 -27.78 2.01 24.89
C LYS A 112 -29.09 1.23 25.01
N LYS A 113 -29.55 1.03 26.24
CA LYS A 113 -30.87 0.47 26.53
C LYS A 113 -31.87 1.61 26.73
N CYS A 114 -33.01 1.53 26.07
CA CYS A 114 -34.08 2.49 26.32
C CYS A 114 -34.65 2.31 27.74
N GLY A 115 -34.66 3.36 28.55
CA GLY A 115 -35.22 3.33 29.90
C GLY A 115 -36.75 3.17 29.96
N GLN A 116 -37.45 3.32 28.83
CA GLN A 116 -38.91 3.21 28.75
C GLN A 116 -39.39 1.83 28.27
N CYS A 117 -38.77 1.25 27.24
CA CYS A 117 -39.21 -0.04 26.68
C CYS A 117 -38.14 -1.15 26.71
N GLY A 118 -36.94 -0.87 27.20
CA GLY A 118 -35.88 -1.86 27.38
C GLY A 118 -35.18 -2.34 26.10
N THR A 119 -35.52 -1.78 24.93
CA THR A 119 -34.91 -2.18 23.66
C THR A 119 -33.48 -1.69 23.54
N GLU A 120 -32.59 -2.57 23.11
CA GLU A 120 -31.17 -2.28 22.88
C GLU A 120 -31.01 -1.64 21.50
N THR A 121 -30.33 -0.51 21.41
CA THR A 121 -30.10 0.19 20.14
C THR A 121 -28.68 0.77 20.11
N SER A 122 -28.14 0.90 18.91
CA SER A 122 -26.82 1.51 18.70
C SER A 122 -26.79 2.94 19.21
N SER A 123 -25.68 3.33 19.83
CA SER A 123 -25.47 4.64 20.48
C SER A 123 -25.63 5.87 19.57
N GLU A 124 -25.71 5.68 18.25
CA GLU A 124 -25.83 6.74 17.25
C GLU A 124 -27.28 7.21 17.02
N SER A 125 -28.30 6.54 17.58
CA SER A 125 -29.70 6.97 17.48
C SER A 125 -30.11 7.91 18.62
N LEU A 126 -30.73 9.05 18.30
CA LEU A 126 -31.27 10.02 19.26
C LEU A 126 -32.62 9.58 19.87
N PHE A 127 -33.35 8.71 19.17
CA PHE A 127 -34.69 8.26 19.54
C PHE A 127 -34.81 6.75 19.40
N CYS A 128 -35.55 6.14 20.31
CA CYS A 128 -35.79 4.71 20.34
C CYS A 128 -36.71 4.27 19.20
N PRO A 129 -36.32 3.29 18.36
CA PRO A 129 -37.11 2.86 17.21
C PRO A 129 -38.44 2.19 17.59
N SER A 130 -38.53 1.61 18.79
CA SER A 130 -39.74 0.89 19.23
C SER A 130 -40.77 1.73 19.97
N CYS A 131 -40.36 2.84 20.61
CA CYS A 131 -41.28 3.65 21.44
C CYS A 131 -41.20 5.15 21.18
N GLY A 132 -40.25 5.62 20.36
CA GLY A 132 -40.06 7.04 20.06
C GLY A 132 -39.50 7.88 21.21
N ALA A 133 -39.22 7.28 22.37
CA ALA A 133 -38.62 7.98 23.50
C ALA A 133 -37.18 8.42 23.15
N LYS A 134 -36.79 9.60 23.63
CA LYS A 134 -35.42 10.10 23.50
C LYS A 134 -34.51 9.30 24.46
N PHE A 135 -33.36 8.84 23.97
CA PHE A 135 -32.35 8.16 24.79
C PHE A 135 -31.69 9.09 25.82
#